data_AF-A0A2A8V2Z9-F1
#
_entry.id   AF-A0A2A8V2Z9-F1
#
_cell.length_a   1.000
_cell.length_b   1.000
_cell.length_c   1.000
_cell.angle_alpha   90.00
_cell.angle_beta   90.00
_cell.angle_gamma   90.00
#
_symmetry.space_group_name_H-M   'P 1'
#
loop_
_entity.id
_entity.type
_entity.pdbx_description
1 polymer ?
#
loop_
_entity_poly.entity_id
_entity_poly.type
_entity_poly.pdbx_seq_one_letter_code
_entity_poly.pdbx_strand_id
1 'polypeptide(L)'
;MCRNRFVFVLLVLSCLFLSACRVVFDPFAQNAEQKEAQKEHRQKAEVQEQEEVVQEEPEEPAFKIDATLTLDGENMVISGETDLPAESFLEVKLIPYKGNATVKEIEDDNAGTLNEVSANSVGIGASVEEGGVIETKTFNRPDLSTRYRFELTFEPEGQGEEIKQQLIEQAGDLDELAGLQVLKEADSENSMTHGDEAVKGYVQTVDIMKADEKNGDGVTLELE
;
A
#
# COMPACT_ATOMS: atom_id res chain seq x y z
N MET A 1 -38.98 -70.74 -16.11
CA MET A 1 -40.23 -70.72 -15.34
C MET A 1 -40.00 -70.09 -13.98
N CYS A 2 -40.64 -68.94 -13.77
CA CYS A 2 -41.10 -68.35 -12.51
C CYS A 2 -40.26 -68.51 -11.23
N ARG A 3 -39.18 -67.70 -11.10
CA ARG A 3 -38.67 -67.27 -9.79
C ARG A 3 -38.36 -65.78 -9.73
N ASN A 4 -39.11 -64.97 -10.49
CA ASN A 4 -38.95 -63.50 -10.54
C ASN A 4 -40.27 -62.72 -10.40
N ARG A 5 -41.37 -63.38 -10.00
CA ARG A 5 -42.69 -62.71 -9.87
C ARG A 5 -43.08 -62.30 -8.44
N PHE A 6 -42.27 -62.60 -7.43
CA PHE A 6 -42.59 -62.26 -6.04
C PHE A 6 -41.84 -61.05 -5.47
N VAL A 7 -40.81 -60.53 -6.16
CA VAL A 7 -40.07 -59.33 -5.71
C VAL A 7 -40.67 -58.04 -6.27
N PHE A 8 -41.37 -58.10 -7.41
CA PHE A 8 -41.97 -56.92 -8.03
C PHE A 8 -43.29 -56.45 -7.36
N VAL A 9 -43.89 -57.26 -6.49
CA VAL A 9 -45.13 -56.88 -5.78
C VAL A 9 -44.85 -56.08 -4.51
N LEU A 10 -43.63 -56.17 -3.95
CA LEU A 10 -43.22 -55.39 -2.78
C LEU A 10 -42.69 -53.99 -3.11
N LEU A 11 -42.35 -53.72 -4.38
CA LEU A 11 -41.84 -52.42 -4.83
C LEU A 11 -42.94 -51.47 -5.33
N VAL A 12 -44.16 -51.99 -5.55
CA VAL A 12 -45.32 -51.20 -6.01
C VAL A 12 -46.16 -50.70 -4.82
N LEU A 13 -45.98 -51.24 -3.61
CA LEU A 13 -46.75 -50.87 -2.42
C LEU A 13 -46.16 -49.67 -1.63
N SER A 14 -44.97 -49.17 -1.97
CA SER A 14 -44.34 -48.00 -1.32
C SER A 14 -44.52 -46.68 -2.09
N CYS A 15 -45.18 -46.70 -3.25
CA CYS A 15 -45.41 -45.50 -4.08
C CYS A 15 -46.77 -44.82 -3.83
N LEU A 16 -47.48 -45.15 -2.74
CA LEU A 16 -48.80 -44.57 -2.39
C LEU A 16 -48.79 -43.66 -1.17
N PHE A 17 -47.67 -43.03 -0.86
CA PHE A 17 -47.67 -41.84 0.01
C PHE A 17 -46.81 -40.77 -0.62
N LEU A 18 -47.37 -39.56 -0.73
CA LEU A 18 -46.76 -38.29 -1.15
C LEU A 18 -47.03 -37.84 -2.60
N SER A 19 -48.18 -38.19 -3.16
CA SER A 19 -48.88 -37.26 -4.05
C SER A 19 -49.74 -36.32 -3.22
N ALA A 20 -49.70 -35.03 -3.57
CA ALA A 20 -50.52 -33.91 -3.06
C ALA A 20 -49.93 -33.12 -1.89
N CYS A 21 -49.04 -32.18 -2.22
CA CYS A 21 -49.21 -30.75 -1.89
C CYS A 21 -48.27 -29.96 -2.79
N ARG A 22 -48.74 -29.62 -4.00
CA ARG A 22 -48.18 -28.47 -4.72
C ARG A 22 -48.43 -27.25 -3.85
N VAL A 23 -47.41 -26.81 -3.13
CA VAL A 23 -47.40 -25.47 -2.53
C VAL A 23 -47.26 -24.51 -3.71
N VAL A 24 -48.39 -23.93 -4.09
CA VAL A 24 -48.43 -22.76 -4.97
C VAL A 24 -47.81 -21.64 -4.14
N PHE A 25 -46.59 -21.23 -4.49
CA PHE A 25 -45.98 -20.02 -3.99
C PHE A 25 -46.76 -18.86 -4.59
N ASP A 26 -47.62 -18.24 -3.78
CA ASP A 26 -48.24 -16.95 -4.10
C ASP A 26 -47.35 -15.85 -3.51
N PRO A 27 -46.57 -15.11 -4.32
CA PRO A 27 -45.59 -14.14 -3.83
C PRO A 27 -46.22 -12.86 -3.27
N PHE A 28 -47.54 -12.75 -3.21
CA PHE A 28 -48.23 -11.53 -2.73
C PHE A 28 -49.12 -11.72 -1.49
N ALA A 29 -49.13 -12.92 -0.88
CA ALA A 29 -49.87 -13.19 0.35
C ALA A 29 -48.93 -13.34 1.58
N GLN A 30 -48.08 -12.33 1.84
CA GLN A 30 -47.38 -12.24 3.13
C GLN A 30 -48.13 -11.33 4.10
N ASN A 31 -48.71 -11.96 5.12
CA ASN A 31 -49.38 -11.36 6.26
C ASN A 31 -48.46 -10.35 6.98
N ALA A 32 -49.09 -9.28 7.49
CA ALA A 32 -48.45 -8.12 8.11
C ALA A 32 -47.47 -8.44 9.26
N GLU A 33 -47.56 -9.62 9.88
CA GLU A 33 -46.69 -10.06 10.98
C GLU A 33 -45.26 -10.42 10.53
N GLN A 34 -45.01 -10.76 9.26
CA GLN A 34 -43.63 -11.01 8.77
C GLN A 34 -42.84 -9.71 8.48
N LYS A 35 -43.52 -8.56 8.38
CA LYS A 35 -42.86 -7.25 8.21
C LYS A 35 -42.29 -6.69 9.52
N GLU A 36 -42.81 -7.10 10.67
CA GLU A 36 -42.31 -6.63 11.97
C GLU A 36 -41.07 -7.41 12.43
N ALA A 37 -41.06 -8.73 12.24
CA ALA A 37 -39.87 -9.55 12.51
C ALA A 37 -38.67 -9.18 11.62
N GLN A 38 -38.91 -8.76 10.37
CA GLN A 38 -37.83 -8.28 9.49
C GLN A 38 -37.38 -6.84 9.81
N LYS A 39 -38.21 -6.03 10.48
CA LYS A 39 -37.80 -4.71 11.01
C LYS A 39 -36.91 -4.84 12.25
N GLU A 40 -37.22 -5.79 13.14
CA GLU A 40 -36.44 -6.01 14.36
C GLU A 40 -35.03 -6.57 14.05
N HIS A 41 -34.92 -7.44 13.04
CA HIS A 41 -33.61 -7.92 12.55
C HIS A 41 -32.85 -6.88 11.72
N ARG A 42 -33.53 -5.90 11.11
CA ARG A 42 -32.87 -4.80 10.38
C ARG A 42 -32.30 -3.74 11.33
N GLN A 43 -32.91 -3.55 12.51
CA GLN A 43 -32.40 -2.63 13.53
C GLN A 43 -31.24 -3.20 14.36
N LYS A 44 -31.01 -4.52 14.35
CA LYS A 44 -29.85 -5.16 15.02
C LYS A 44 -28.60 -5.32 14.15
N ALA A 45 -28.64 -4.90 12.89
CA ALA A 45 -27.51 -4.96 11.95
C ALA A 45 -27.01 -3.57 11.52
N GLU A 46 -27.50 -2.50 12.14
CA GLU A 46 -27.16 -1.10 11.82
C GLU A 46 -26.48 -0.41 13.02
N VAL A 47 -25.71 -1.19 13.79
CA VAL A 47 -24.72 -0.70 14.77
C VAL A 47 -23.49 -1.58 14.63
N GLN A 48 -22.88 -1.55 13.45
CA GLN A 48 -21.42 -1.67 13.38
C GLN A 48 -20.94 -0.24 13.22
N GLU A 49 -20.30 0.23 14.28
CA GLU A 49 -19.56 1.46 14.38
C GLU A 49 -18.82 1.68 13.05
N GLN A 50 -19.30 2.64 12.26
CA GLN A 50 -18.38 3.37 11.41
C GLN A 50 -17.43 4.02 12.42
N GLU A 51 -16.27 3.39 12.63
CA GLU A 51 -15.08 4.12 13.01
C GLU A 51 -15.04 5.31 12.05
N GLU A 52 -15.39 6.46 12.61
CA GLU A 52 -15.08 7.74 12.04
C GLU A 52 -13.56 7.68 11.84
N VAL A 53 -13.13 7.40 10.60
CA VAL A 53 -11.76 7.62 10.17
C VAL A 53 -11.58 9.11 10.37
N VAL A 54 -11.16 9.48 11.57
CA VAL A 54 -10.62 10.80 11.85
C VAL A 54 -9.49 10.91 10.85
N GLN A 55 -9.75 11.66 9.77
CA GLN A 55 -8.66 12.19 8.97
C GLN A 55 -7.96 13.16 9.92
N GLU A 56 -7.03 12.61 10.70
CA GLU A 56 -6.06 13.40 11.42
C GLU A 56 -5.42 14.30 10.36
N GLU A 57 -5.47 15.62 10.58
CA GLU A 57 -4.71 16.54 9.76
C GLU A 57 -3.26 16.03 9.75
N PRO A 58 -2.59 16.00 8.59
CA PRO A 58 -1.23 15.45 8.52
C PRO A 58 -0.37 16.20 9.53
N GLU A 59 0.03 15.50 10.59
CA GLU A 59 0.96 16.05 11.56
C GLU A 59 2.26 16.36 10.83
N GLU A 60 2.83 17.53 11.10
CA GLU A 60 4.14 17.87 10.55
C GLU A 60 5.14 16.78 10.95
N PRO A 61 5.96 16.29 9.99
CA PRO A 61 6.86 15.19 10.26
C PRO A 61 7.84 15.58 11.37
N ALA A 62 8.17 14.62 12.24
CA ALA A 62 9.10 14.85 13.35
C ALA A 62 10.50 15.26 12.89
N PHE A 63 10.86 14.91 11.65
CA PHE A 63 12.11 15.26 11.00
C PHE A 63 11.84 15.94 9.66
N LYS A 64 12.60 16.98 9.38
CA LYS A 64 12.59 17.68 8.09
C LYS A 64 13.58 17.04 7.14
N ILE A 65 13.13 16.70 5.94
CA ILE A 65 13.98 16.25 4.84
C ILE A 65 13.68 17.16 3.65
N ASP A 66 14.61 18.06 3.31
CA ASP A 66 14.50 18.93 2.15
C ASP A 66 15.44 18.42 1.05
N ALA A 67 14.94 17.49 0.24
CA ALA A 67 15.73 16.87 -0.83
C ALA A 67 15.36 17.42 -2.20
N THR A 68 16.37 17.47 -3.08
CA THR A 68 16.23 17.80 -4.50
C THR A 68 16.92 16.76 -5.35
N LEU A 69 16.39 16.55 -6.56
CA LEU A 69 16.94 15.66 -7.56
C LEU A 69 17.26 16.45 -8.83
N THR A 70 18.54 16.54 -9.19
CA THR A 70 18.98 17.16 -10.44
C THR A 70 19.18 16.09 -11.51
N LEU A 71 18.56 16.29 -12.66
CA LEU A 71 18.63 15.40 -13.82
C LEU A 71 19.58 15.99 -14.87
N ASP A 72 20.59 15.22 -15.27
CA ASP A 72 21.55 15.54 -16.34
C ASP A 72 21.87 14.29 -17.18
N GLY A 73 21.07 14.09 -18.23
CA GLY A 73 21.07 12.90 -19.06
C GLY A 73 20.77 11.66 -18.23
N GLU A 74 21.70 10.71 -18.26
CA GLU A 74 21.61 9.48 -17.47
C GLU A 74 21.98 9.67 -16.00
N ASN A 75 22.46 10.85 -15.60
CA ASN A 75 22.84 11.11 -14.22
C ASN A 75 21.66 11.73 -13.47
N MET A 76 21.39 11.19 -12.29
CA MET A 76 20.45 11.76 -11.32
C MET A 76 21.24 12.05 -10.05
N VAL A 77 21.29 13.31 -9.63
CA VAL A 77 22.09 13.75 -8.48
C VAL A 77 21.16 14.19 -7.37
N ILE A 78 21.21 13.50 -6.23
CA ILE A 78 20.48 13.91 -5.04
C ILE A 78 21.32 14.92 -4.25
N SER A 79 20.65 15.94 -3.70
CA SER A 79 21.25 16.91 -2.79
C SER A 79 20.16 17.48 -1.89
N GLY A 80 20.50 17.85 -0.66
CA GLY A 80 19.52 18.40 0.26
C GLY A 80 20.05 18.61 1.66
N GLU A 81 19.15 19.09 2.53
CA GLU A 81 19.40 19.32 3.95
C GLU A 81 18.31 18.61 4.78
N THR A 82 18.65 18.22 5.99
CA THR A 82 17.78 17.52 6.92
C THR A 82 18.21 17.79 8.36
N ASP A 83 17.31 17.60 9.31
CA ASP A 83 17.62 17.62 10.75
C ASP A 83 17.92 16.22 11.33
N LEU A 84 17.93 15.19 10.48
CA LEU A 84 18.32 13.84 10.87
C LEU A 84 19.75 13.80 11.44
N PRO A 85 20.03 12.88 12.40
CA PRO A 85 21.37 12.64 12.89
C PRO A 85 22.36 12.33 11.76
N ALA A 86 23.61 12.77 11.92
CA ALA A 86 24.68 12.38 11.01
C ALA A 86 24.81 10.85 10.94
N GLU A 87 25.23 10.35 9.78
CA GLU A 87 25.30 8.93 9.42
C GLU A 87 23.93 8.22 9.27
N SER A 88 22.81 8.94 9.42
CA SER A 88 21.49 8.39 9.03
C SER A 88 21.49 8.00 7.56
N PHE A 89 20.83 6.89 7.24
CA PHE A 89 20.75 6.34 5.90
C PHE A 89 19.38 6.57 5.27
N LEU A 90 19.38 7.10 4.06
CA LEU A 90 18.22 7.32 3.21
C LEU A 90 18.24 6.32 2.06
N GLU A 91 17.23 5.45 1.99
CA GLU A 91 17.06 4.52 0.88
C GLU A 91 16.58 5.28 -0.36
N VAL A 92 17.13 4.91 -1.52
CA VAL A 92 16.70 5.45 -2.81
C VAL A 92 16.12 4.33 -3.66
N LYS A 93 14.91 4.55 -4.15
CA LYS A 93 14.25 3.66 -5.11
C LYS A 93 13.91 4.40 -6.38
N LEU A 94 14.02 3.68 -7.49
CA LEU A 94 13.58 4.15 -8.80
C LEU A 94 12.58 3.13 -9.35
N ILE A 95 11.35 3.56 -9.59
CA ILE A 95 10.26 2.67 -9.96
C ILE A 95 9.71 3.12 -11.32
N PRO A 96 9.79 2.28 -12.37
CA PRO A 96 9.25 2.66 -13.67
C PRO A 96 7.73 2.65 -13.64
N TYR A 97 7.11 3.62 -14.31
CA TYR A 97 5.67 3.56 -14.56
C TYR A 97 5.33 2.47 -15.58
N LYS A 98 4.12 1.90 -15.48
CA LYS A 98 3.62 0.92 -16.46
C LYS A 98 3.61 1.52 -17.86
N GLY A 99 4.17 0.78 -18.81
CA GLY A 99 4.53 1.21 -20.16
C GLY A 99 3.37 1.72 -21.02
N ASN A 100 2.98 2.97 -20.75
CA ASN A 100 2.22 3.96 -21.53
C ASN A 100 1.55 5.03 -20.63
N ALA A 101 1.73 4.99 -19.30
CA ALA A 101 1.20 5.99 -18.38
C ALA A 101 1.50 7.40 -18.90
N THR A 102 0.45 8.16 -19.19
CA THR A 102 0.53 9.52 -19.71
C THR A 102 0.97 10.49 -18.62
N VAL A 103 1.51 11.65 -19.00
CA VAL A 103 1.87 12.71 -18.03
C VAL A 103 0.70 13.03 -17.11
N LYS A 104 -0.51 13.15 -17.69
CA LYS A 104 -1.72 13.44 -16.93
C LYS A 104 -2.09 12.32 -15.93
N GLU A 105 -1.95 11.06 -16.31
CA GLU A 105 -2.25 9.96 -15.39
C GLU A 105 -1.28 9.94 -14.19
N ILE A 106 -0.05 10.40 -14.39
CA ILE A 106 0.94 10.54 -13.30
C ILE A 106 0.58 11.74 -12.43
N GLU A 107 0.33 12.92 -13.02
CA GLU A 107 -0.08 14.14 -12.29
C GLU A 107 -1.39 13.96 -11.51
N ASP A 108 -2.30 13.09 -11.97
CA ASP A 108 -3.56 12.76 -11.31
C ASP A 108 -3.45 11.54 -10.35
N ASP A 109 -2.24 11.04 -10.04
CA ASP A 109 -1.96 9.87 -9.18
C ASP A 109 -2.66 8.56 -9.58
N ASN A 110 -3.03 8.43 -10.86
CA ASN A 110 -3.74 7.26 -11.39
C ASN A 110 -2.83 6.28 -12.13
N ALA A 111 -1.56 6.61 -12.31
CA ALA A 111 -0.59 5.80 -13.03
C ALA A 111 -0.08 4.64 -12.17
N GLY A 112 -0.27 3.41 -12.65
CA GLY A 112 0.33 2.23 -12.01
C GLY A 112 1.84 2.15 -12.24
N THR A 113 2.58 1.68 -11.23
CA THR A 113 4.03 1.42 -11.31
C THR A 113 4.36 -0.05 -11.56
N LEU A 114 5.57 -0.32 -12.04
CA LEU A 114 6.16 -1.66 -12.19
C LEU A 114 7.04 -1.99 -10.98
N ASN A 115 7.74 -3.12 -11.04
CA ASN A 115 8.74 -3.46 -10.04
C ASN A 115 9.88 -2.44 -10.04
N GLU A 116 10.44 -2.21 -8.86
CA GLU A 116 11.62 -1.38 -8.62
C GLU A 116 12.77 -1.76 -9.56
N VAL A 117 13.50 -0.76 -10.05
CA VAL A 117 14.75 -0.98 -10.75
C VAL A 117 15.77 -1.54 -9.75
N SER A 118 16.55 -2.54 -10.18
CA SER A 118 17.58 -3.13 -9.32
C SER A 118 18.53 -2.07 -8.77
N ALA A 119 18.73 -2.07 -7.45
CA ALA A 119 19.66 -1.19 -6.75
C ALA A 119 21.09 -1.25 -7.32
N ASN A 120 21.51 -2.37 -7.91
CA ASN A 120 22.82 -2.48 -8.56
C ASN A 120 22.97 -1.56 -9.79
N SER A 121 21.85 -1.18 -10.41
CA SER A 121 21.84 -0.30 -11.59
C SER A 121 21.73 1.17 -11.20
N VAL A 122 20.99 1.49 -10.13
CA VAL A 122 20.68 2.88 -9.77
C VAL A 122 21.60 3.37 -8.65
N GLY A 123 21.91 2.53 -7.66
CA GLY A 123 22.58 2.86 -6.40
C GLY A 123 21.75 2.36 -5.21
N ILE A 124 22.33 2.37 -4.00
CA ILE A 124 21.70 1.77 -2.80
C ILE A 124 21.01 2.82 -1.89
N GLY A 125 21.39 4.10 -1.98
CA GLY A 125 20.90 5.17 -1.10
C GLY A 125 21.97 6.22 -0.81
N ALA A 126 21.68 7.19 0.06
CA ALA A 126 22.58 8.27 0.48
C ALA A 126 22.64 8.36 2.02
N SER A 127 23.77 8.80 2.57
CA SER A 127 23.90 9.06 4.01
C SER A 127 23.77 10.55 4.35
N VAL A 128 23.46 10.87 5.59
CA VAL A 128 23.49 12.25 6.11
C VAL A 128 24.90 12.55 6.65
N GLU A 129 25.50 13.65 6.22
CA GLU A 129 26.78 14.16 6.69
C GLU A 129 26.62 15.02 7.95
N GLU A 130 27.75 15.37 8.58
CA GLU A 130 27.75 16.32 9.69
C GLU A 130 27.06 17.63 9.32
N GLY A 131 26.19 18.13 10.22
CA GLY A 131 25.42 19.35 9.99
C GLY A 131 24.12 19.14 9.20
N GLY A 132 23.71 17.89 8.96
CA GLY A 132 22.41 17.58 8.37
C GLY A 132 22.39 17.67 6.84
N VAL A 133 23.54 17.60 6.19
CA VAL A 133 23.61 17.67 4.71
C VAL A 133 23.44 16.27 4.15
N ILE A 134 22.56 16.07 3.17
CA ILE A 134 22.45 14.79 2.48
C ILE A 134 23.68 14.62 1.58
N GLU A 135 24.43 13.53 1.76
CA GLU A 135 25.60 13.17 0.94
C GLU A 135 25.21 13.24 -0.54
N THR A 136 25.90 14.10 -1.27
CA THR A 136 25.62 14.26 -2.70
C THR A 136 26.07 13.01 -3.44
N LYS A 137 25.10 12.32 -4.03
CA LYS A 137 25.34 11.06 -4.73
C LYS A 137 24.70 11.06 -6.11
N THR A 138 25.45 10.50 -7.06
CA THR A 138 24.98 10.31 -8.43
C THR A 138 24.47 8.88 -8.62
N PHE A 139 23.24 8.78 -9.10
CA PHE A 139 22.56 7.56 -9.49
C PHE A 139 22.45 7.52 -11.01
N ASN A 140 22.47 6.33 -11.61
CA ASN A 140 22.30 6.18 -13.05
C ASN A 140 20.85 5.87 -13.40
N ARG A 141 20.26 6.69 -14.27
CA ARG A 141 18.96 6.48 -14.89
C ARG A 141 19.10 5.46 -16.02
N PRO A 142 18.43 4.29 -15.95
CA PRO A 142 18.63 3.23 -16.93
C PRO A 142 18.19 3.55 -18.37
N ASP A 143 17.13 4.35 -18.51
CA ASP A 143 16.57 4.72 -19.82
C ASP A 143 15.94 6.11 -19.78
N LEU A 144 16.29 6.96 -20.75
CA LEU A 144 15.78 8.33 -20.87
C LEU A 144 14.38 8.39 -21.50
N SER A 145 13.93 7.30 -22.13
CA SER A 145 12.62 7.21 -22.79
C SER A 145 11.52 6.64 -21.88
N THR A 146 11.87 6.26 -20.66
CA THR A 146 10.97 5.72 -19.64
C THR A 146 10.71 6.76 -18.55
N ARG A 147 9.47 6.81 -18.05
CA ARG A 147 9.08 7.62 -16.88
C ARG A 147 9.26 6.82 -15.60
N TYR A 148 9.71 7.48 -14.54
CA TYR A 148 9.95 6.84 -13.25
C TYR A 148 9.36 7.65 -12.12
N ARG A 149 8.97 6.98 -11.04
CA ARG A 149 8.85 7.56 -9.71
C ARG A 149 10.17 7.35 -8.99
N PHE A 150 10.76 8.43 -8.51
CA PHE A 150 11.91 8.37 -7.61
C PHE A 150 11.37 8.49 -6.19
N GLU A 151 11.84 7.62 -5.29
CA GLU A 151 11.45 7.63 -3.88
C GLU A 151 12.72 7.75 -3.03
N LEU A 152 12.66 8.66 -2.07
CA LEU A 152 13.64 8.80 -1.00
C LEU A 152 12.96 8.43 0.32
N THR A 153 13.47 7.40 0.97
CA THR A 153 12.83 6.83 2.16
C THR A 153 13.76 6.88 3.36
N PHE A 154 13.28 7.42 4.47
CA PHE A 154 13.90 7.30 5.78
C PHE A 154 13.09 6.33 6.64
N GLU A 155 13.68 5.18 6.99
CA GLU A 155 13.11 4.21 7.91
C GLU A 155 13.86 4.32 9.26
N PRO A 156 13.24 4.85 10.33
CA PRO A 156 13.89 5.02 11.63
C PRO A 156 14.37 3.69 12.25
N GLU A 157 13.54 2.66 12.22
CA GLU A 157 13.87 1.33 12.78
C GLU A 157 14.95 0.58 11.97
N GLY A 158 15.08 0.90 10.69
CA GLY A 158 16.11 0.36 9.80
C GLY A 158 17.51 0.94 10.03
N GLN A 159 17.64 1.96 10.90
CA GLN A 159 18.93 2.61 11.17
C GLN A 159 19.84 1.77 12.10
N GLY A 160 21.14 2.08 12.07
CA GLY A 160 22.09 1.51 13.02
C GLY A 160 21.74 1.89 14.46
N GLU A 161 22.07 1.01 15.42
CA GLU A 161 21.70 1.17 16.85
C GLU A 161 22.09 2.53 17.44
N GLU A 162 23.26 3.08 17.07
CA GLU A 162 23.72 4.39 17.54
C GLU A 162 22.82 5.53 17.04
N ILE A 163 22.35 5.45 15.79
CA ILE A 163 21.45 6.44 15.21
C ILE A 163 20.05 6.29 15.82
N LYS A 164 19.57 5.06 16.01
CA LYS A 164 18.29 4.82 16.69
C LYS A 164 18.24 5.42 18.07
N GLN A 165 19.30 5.28 18.87
CA GLN A 165 19.36 5.92 20.19
C GLN A 165 19.31 7.45 20.09
N GLN A 166 20.02 8.06 19.12
CA GLN A 166 19.95 9.50 18.91
C GLN A 166 18.56 9.97 18.50
N LEU A 167 17.88 9.24 17.62
CA LEU A 167 16.50 9.53 17.22
C LEU A 167 15.56 9.44 18.42
N ILE A 168 15.72 8.42 19.27
CA ILE A 168 14.92 8.25 20.49
C ILE A 168 15.15 9.40 21.48
N GLU A 169 16.40 9.83 21.64
CA GLU A 169 16.74 10.97 22.50
C GLU A 169 16.17 12.29 21.98
N GLN A 170 16.05 12.46 20.66
CA GLN A 170 15.55 13.67 20.02
C GLN A 170 14.02 13.74 19.96
N ALA A 171 13.36 12.65 19.58
CA ALA A 171 11.95 12.64 19.20
C ALA A 171 11.09 11.62 19.97
N GLY A 172 11.68 10.73 20.78
CA GLY A 172 10.95 9.79 21.61
C GLY A 172 10.77 8.41 20.97
N ASP A 173 9.55 7.87 20.98
CA ASP A 173 9.30 6.54 20.44
C ASP A 173 9.37 6.54 18.91
N LEU A 174 10.19 5.67 18.32
CA LEU A 174 10.38 5.59 16.87
C LEU A 174 9.12 5.12 16.13
N ASP A 175 8.22 4.39 16.81
CA ASP A 175 6.98 3.89 16.23
C ASP A 175 5.84 4.91 16.27
N GLU A 176 5.99 5.98 17.06
CA GLU A 176 4.99 7.04 17.29
C GLU A 176 5.46 8.41 16.78
N LEU A 177 6.51 8.47 15.95
CA LEU A 177 6.96 9.73 15.37
C LEU A 177 5.87 10.35 14.48
N ALA A 178 5.65 11.65 14.65
CA ALA A 178 4.69 12.40 13.85
C ALA A 178 5.05 12.31 12.35
N GLY A 179 4.02 12.17 11.50
CA GLY A 179 4.16 12.11 10.04
C GLY A 179 4.68 10.79 9.45
N LEU A 180 4.79 9.72 10.26
CA LEU A 180 5.18 8.39 9.75
C LEU A 180 4.12 7.80 8.80
N GLN A 181 4.60 7.23 7.70
CA GLN A 181 3.80 6.50 6.73
C GLN A 181 4.09 4.99 6.83
N VAL A 182 3.07 4.15 6.63
CA VAL A 182 3.25 2.70 6.56
C VAL A 182 3.86 2.34 5.20
N LEU A 183 5.13 1.92 5.20
CA LEU A 183 5.88 1.51 4.01
C LEU A 183 5.54 0.08 3.58
N LYS A 184 5.32 -0.78 4.57
CA LYS A 184 4.95 -2.18 4.37
C LYS A 184 4.01 -2.62 5.48
N GLU A 185 2.85 -3.14 5.08
CA GLU A 185 1.89 -3.74 5.99
C GLU A 185 2.44 -4.99 6.67
N ALA A 186 1.95 -5.23 7.88
CA ALA A 186 2.27 -6.41 8.66
C ALA A 186 1.82 -7.69 7.92
N ASP A 187 2.75 -8.60 7.63
CA ASP A 187 2.40 -9.90 7.04
C ASP A 187 2.04 -10.89 8.15
N SER A 188 0.76 -10.85 8.54
CA SER A 188 0.21 -11.76 9.54
C SER A 188 0.09 -13.22 9.06
N GLU A 189 0.17 -13.48 7.75
CA GLU A 189 -0.02 -14.83 7.19
C GLU A 189 1.30 -15.62 7.05
N ASN A 190 2.44 -14.95 6.90
CA ASN A 190 3.76 -15.61 6.75
C ASN A 190 4.64 -15.62 8.00
N SER A 191 4.31 -14.89 9.07
CA SER A 191 5.15 -14.91 10.28
C SER A 191 4.96 -16.18 11.10
N MET A 192 6.02 -16.99 11.18
CA MET A 192 6.04 -18.17 12.05
C MET A 192 6.29 -17.82 13.53
N THR A 193 6.58 -16.57 13.87
CA THR A 193 6.91 -16.12 15.23
C THR A 193 6.62 -14.63 15.38
N HIS A 194 5.37 -14.28 15.72
CA HIS A 194 4.87 -12.89 15.91
C HIS A 194 4.86 -12.11 14.59
N GLY A 195 3.66 -11.73 14.12
CA GLY A 195 3.43 -11.05 12.83
C GLY A 195 4.55 -10.07 12.50
N ASP A 196 5.08 -10.12 11.27
CA ASP A 196 6.04 -9.11 10.82
C ASP A 196 5.40 -7.75 11.12
N GLU A 197 6.02 -6.94 11.98
CA GLU A 197 5.48 -5.63 12.33
C GLU A 197 5.45 -4.74 11.08
N ALA A 198 4.51 -3.80 11.04
CA ALA A 198 4.41 -2.88 9.92
C ALA A 198 5.67 -2.00 9.89
N VAL A 199 6.30 -1.89 8.73
CA VAL A 199 7.48 -1.02 8.56
C VAL A 199 6.98 0.38 8.31
N LYS A 200 7.43 1.34 9.11
CA LYS A 200 7.05 2.75 9.00
C LYS A 200 8.25 3.62 8.66
N GLY A 201 8.01 4.73 7.98
CA GLY A 201 9.04 5.71 7.66
C GLY A 201 8.49 6.94 6.96
N TYR A 202 9.39 7.83 6.59
CA TYR A 202 9.08 9.01 5.78
C TYR A 202 9.45 8.70 4.34
N VAL A 203 8.51 8.92 3.41
CA VAL A 203 8.75 8.79 1.98
C VAL A 203 8.50 10.14 1.33
N GLN A 204 9.49 10.61 0.59
CA GLN A 204 9.30 11.69 -0.36
C GLN A 204 9.47 11.15 -1.77
N THR A 205 8.66 11.66 -2.68
CA THR A 205 8.63 11.17 -4.05
C THR A 205 8.75 12.30 -5.05
N VAL A 206 9.24 11.97 -6.24
CA VAL A 206 9.22 12.89 -7.38
C VAL A 206 9.12 12.12 -8.69
N ASP A 207 8.36 12.68 -9.62
CA ASP A 207 8.14 12.06 -10.91
C ASP A 207 9.16 12.54 -11.95
N ILE A 208 9.86 11.57 -12.52
CA ILE A 208 10.85 11.77 -13.58
C ILE A 208 10.19 11.47 -14.92
N MET A 209 9.98 12.52 -15.72
CA MET A 209 9.41 12.41 -17.06
C MET A 209 10.46 11.94 -18.08
N LYS A 210 10.03 11.63 -19.31
CA LYS A 210 10.98 11.29 -20.40
C LYS A 210 11.85 12.50 -20.72
N ALA A 211 13.08 12.28 -21.17
CA ALA A 211 14.02 13.39 -21.41
C ALA A 211 13.53 14.45 -22.41
N ASP A 212 12.63 14.10 -23.34
CA ASP A 212 12.01 15.03 -24.29
C ASP A 212 10.74 15.73 -23.76
N GLU A 213 10.34 15.43 -22.53
CA GLU A 213 9.18 16.01 -21.83
C GLU A 213 9.62 17.05 -20.80
N LYS A 214 8.69 17.92 -20.40
CA LYS A 214 8.92 18.85 -19.28
C LYS A 214 9.25 18.06 -18.02
N ASN A 215 10.20 18.55 -17.21
CA ASN A 215 10.69 17.89 -16.01
C ASN A 215 11.40 16.54 -16.27
N GLY A 216 11.87 16.33 -17.51
CA GLY A 216 12.46 15.06 -17.92
C GLY A 216 13.99 15.00 -17.94
N ASP A 217 14.64 16.15 -18.18
CA ASP A 217 16.10 16.28 -18.25
C ASP A 217 16.54 17.75 -18.09
N GLY A 218 17.76 18.00 -17.60
CA GLY A 218 18.35 19.33 -17.43
C GLY A 218 17.63 20.21 -16.39
N VAL A 219 17.00 19.58 -15.40
CA VAL A 219 16.16 20.23 -14.39
C VAL A 219 16.53 19.78 -12.98
N THR A 220 16.20 20.60 -11.99
CA THR A 220 16.20 20.22 -10.58
C THR A 220 14.76 20.12 -10.12
N LEU A 221 14.40 18.98 -9.53
CA LEU A 221 13.08 18.68 -9.03
C LEU A 221 13.12 18.63 -7.50
N GLU A 222 12.10 19.16 -6.86
CA GLU A 222 11.91 19.08 -5.41
C GLU A 222 11.16 17.78 -5.09
N LEU A 223 11.55 17.10 -4.00
CA LEU A 223 10.84 15.92 -3.53
C LEU A 223 9.73 16.34 -2.56
N GLU A 224 8.56 15.70 -2.67
CA GLU A 224 7.37 15.97 -1.85
C GLU A 224 6.94 14.72 -1.07
#